data_AF-A0A1G7LZZ4-F1
#
_entry.id   AF-A0A1G7LZZ4-F1
#
_cell.length_a   1.000
_cell.length_b   1.000
_cell.length_c   1.000
_cell.angle_alpha   90.00
_cell.angle_beta   90.00
_cell.angle_gamma   90.00
#
_symmetry.space_group_name_H-M   'P 1'
#
loop_
_entity.id
_entity.type
_entity.pdbx_description
1 polymer ?
#
loop_
_entity_poly.entity_id
_entity_poly.type
_entity_poly.pdbx_seq_one_letter_code
_entity_poly.pdbx_strand_id
1 'polypeptide(L)'
;MDVRGYGRSSRPEAMEAYRMVELVEDCVAVVEALGERTAVVVGHDWGSNIAATCALLRPEVFRAVAMLSVPYAPPGGPRPTEVFARIGGEDEFYVSYFQQPGRAEAEIEPDVRGWLAGVYAALSADTMPAAGAPDPHFVSRGGRMRDRFPADRLPSWLTEEELDVYAGEFERTGLTGALNRYRNMDRDWADLTAHHGAAITQPSLFAGGAQDASTRWMSEAIEAFPHTLPGLVGSHLLEGCGHWIQQERPEEINRLLTDWLAGLPSA
;
A
#
# COMPACT_ATOMS: atom_id res chain seq x y z
N MET A 1 0.87 -9.45 10.02
CA MET A 1 0.49 -8.67 11.22
C MET A 1 -0.65 -7.74 10.85
N ASP A 2 -1.53 -7.40 11.79
CA ASP A 2 -2.40 -6.24 11.60
C ASP A 2 -1.54 -4.98 11.78
N VAL A 3 -1.48 -4.12 10.77
CA VAL A 3 -0.77 -2.83 10.89
C VAL A 3 -1.46 -2.00 11.97
N ARG A 4 -0.71 -1.16 12.71
CA ARG A 4 -1.28 -0.19 13.65
C ARG A 4 -2.46 0.55 13.00
N GLY A 5 -3.61 0.56 13.65
CA GLY A 5 -4.86 1.07 13.06
C GLY A 5 -5.83 0.03 12.52
N TYR A 6 -5.37 -1.19 12.29
CA TYR A 6 -6.17 -2.27 11.68
C TYR A 6 -6.46 -3.40 12.66
N GLY A 7 -7.54 -4.12 12.37
CA GLY A 7 -7.90 -5.39 12.97
C GLY A 7 -7.87 -5.41 14.50
N ARG A 8 -6.91 -6.18 15.05
CA ARG A 8 -6.73 -6.38 16.51
C ARG A 8 -5.48 -5.69 17.07
N SER A 9 -4.70 -5.01 16.24
CA SER A 9 -3.58 -4.19 16.68
C SER A 9 -4.03 -2.91 17.37
N SER A 10 -3.10 -2.26 18.07
CA SER A 10 -3.34 -0.97 18.71
C SER A 10 -3.81 0.10 17.71
N ARG A 11 -4.71 0.97 18.16
CA ARG A 11 -5.29 2.06 17.37
C ARG A 11 -5.22 3.38 18.15
N PRO A 12 -4.02 3.99 18.29
CA PRO A 12 -3.86 5.25 19.01
C PRO A 12 -4.70 6.37 18.36
N GLU A 13 -5.27 7.27 19.15
CA GLU A 13 -6.11 8.35 18.61
C GLU A 13 -5.31 9.41 17.85
N ALA A 14 -4.06 9.66 18.26
CA ALA A 14 -3.21 10.69 17.69
C ALA A 14 -2.84 10.36 16.23
N MET A 15 -3.06 11.30 15.31
CA MET A 15 -2.77 11.12 13.88
C MET A 15 -1.29 10.82 13.64
N GLU A 16 -0.40 11.54 14.32
CA GLU A 16 1.05 11.40 14.21
C GLU A 16 1.57 10.05 14.67
N ALA A 17 0.79 9.28 15.44
CA ALA A 17 1.15 7.91 15.83
C ALA A 17 1.19 6.94 14.65
N TYR A 18 0.73 7.35 13.47
CA TYR A 18 0.72 6.56 12.24
C TYR A 18 1.82 6.95 11.26
N ARG A 19 2.79 7.78 11.66
CA ARG A 19 3.96 8.12 10.82
C ARG A 19 4.88 6.92 10.58
N MET A 20 5.62 6.93 9.49
CA MET A 20 6.37 5.78 8.98
C MET A 20 7.37 5.23 10.00
N VAL A 21 8.10 6.11 10.70
CA VAL A 21 9.08 5.69 11.72
C VAL A 21 8.44 4.88 12.84
N GLU A 22 7.19 5.15 13.21
CA GLU A 22 6.47 4.37 14.23
C GLU A 22 6.06 2.99 13.73
N LEU A 23 5.68 2.89 12.45
CA LEU A 23 5.31 1.61 11.83
C LEU A 23 6.53 0.71 11.62
N VAL A 24 7.70 1.30 11.35
CA VAL A 24 8.97 0.57 11.31
C VAL A 24 9.30 -0.02 12.69
N GLU A 25 9.14 0.76 13.76
CA GLU A 25 9.37 0.26 15.12
C GLU A 25 8.39 -0.86 15.51
N ASP A 26 7.14 -0.81 15.05
CA ASP A 26 6.20 -1.94 15.21
C ASP A 26 6.74 -3.21 14.53
N CYS A 27 7.27 -3.12 13.31
CA CYS A 27 7.84 -4.26 12.60
C CYS A 27 9.09 -4.82 13.30
N VAL A 28 9.97 -3.96 13.82
CA VAL A 28 11.15 -4.39 14.61
C VAL A 28 10.70 -5.10 15.88
N ALA A 29 9.75 -4.53 16.62
CA ALA A 29 9.22 -5.12 17.84
C ALA A 29 8.58 -6.49 17.60
N VAL A 30 7.94 -6.71 16.44
CA VAL A 30 7.42 -8.04 16.05
C VAL A 30 8.56 -9.04 15.86
N VAL A 31 9.66 -8.67 15.19
CA VAL A 31 10.83 -9.56 15.01
C VAL A 31 11.42 -9.95 16.37
N GLU A 32 11.63 -8.96 17.25
CA GLU A 32 12.16 -9.18 18.60
C GLU A 32 11.22 -10.05 19.45
N ALA A 33 9.91 -9.80 19.40
CA ALA A 33 8.91 -10.54 20.18
C ALA A 33 8.80 -12.01 19.74
N LEU A 34 9.13 -12.32 18.48
CA LEU A 34 9.23 -13.69 17.97
C LEU A 34 10.55 -14.38 18.35
N GLY A 35 11.46 -13.67 19.02
CA GLY A 35 12.77 -14.21 19.45
C GLY A 35 13.83 -14.19 18.35
N GLU A 36 13.55 -13.55 17.22
CA GLU A 36 14.45 -13.44 16.08
C GLU A 36 15.29 -12.18 16.14
N ARG A 37 16.43 -12.17 15.43
CA ARG A 37 17.31 -11.00 15.31
C ARG A 37 17.21 -10.33 13.95
N THR A 38 16.92 -11.11 12.93
CA THR A 38 16.77 -10.63 11.55
C THR A 38 15.56 -11.26 10.90
N ALA A 39 15.00 -10.57 9.92
CA ALA A 39 13.85 -11.05 9.17
C ALA A 39 13.93 -10.61 7.70
N VAL A 40 13.16 -11.29 6.87
CA VAL A 40 12.79 -10.82 5.53
C VAL A 40 11.43 -10.16 5.65
N VAL A 41 11.27 -8.96 5.10
CA VAL A 41 10.01 -8.21 5.16
C VAL A 41 9.36 -8.15 3.78
N VAL A 42 8.08 -8.49 3.71
CA VAL A 42 7.28 -8.46 2.47
C VAL A 42 6.10 -7.52 2.71
N GLY A 43 5.89 -6.58 1.80
CA GLY A 43 4.86 -5.56 1.93
C GLY A 43 4.06 -5.36 0.66
N HIS A 44 2.75 -5.22 0.78
CA HIS A 44 1.80 -4.90 -0.30
C HIS A 44 1.11 -3.57 -0.04
N ASP A 45 0.86 -2.78 -1.10
CA ASP A 45 0.28 -1.44 -1.02
C ASP A 45 1.04 -0.54 -0.02
N TRP A 46 0.40 0.04 0.99
CA TRP A 46 1.10 0.77 2.06
C TRP A 46 2.11 -0.08 2.82
N GLY A 47 1.86 -1.38 2.91
CA GLY A 47 2.82 -2.34 3.44
C GLY A 47 4.13 -2.35 2.66
N SER A 48 4.10 -2.08 1.34
CA SER A 48 5.32 -1.96 0.53
C SER A 48 6.19 -0.79 0.97
N ASN A 49 5.60 0.40 1.17
CA ASN A 49 6.33 1.55 1.70
C ASN A 49 6.87 1.30 3.11
N ILE A 50 6.09 0.63 3.96
CA ILE A 50 6.53 0.22 5.31
C ILE A 50 7.71 -0.75 5.21
N ALA A 51 7.61 -1.80 4.40
CA ALA A 51 8.66 -2.79 4.20
C ALA A 51 9.96 -2.17 3.64
N ALA A 52 9.84 -1.30 2.65
CA ALA A 52 10.97 -0.56 2.09
C ALA A 52 11.63 0.34 3.14
N THR A 53 10.84 1.05 3.94
CA THR A 53 11.37 1.91 5.00
C THR A 53 11.98 1.10 6.16
N CYS A 54 11.45 -0.09 6.44
CA CYS A 54 12.06 -1.05 7.37
C CYS A 54 13.47 -1.42 6.91
N ALA A 55 13.63 -1.83 5.65
CA ALA A 55 14.94 -2.14 5.08
C ALA A 55 15.87 -0.91 5.04
N LEU A 56 15.33 0.29 4.78
CA LEU A 56 16.10 1.52 4.73
C LEU A 56 16.64 1.96 6.10
N LEU A 57 15.80 1.93 7.13
CA LEU A 57 16.12 2.47 8.45
C LEU A 57 16.76 1.45 9.39
N ARG A 58 16.40 0.17 9.24
CA ARG A 58 16.82 -0.92 10.14
C ARG A 58 17.45 -2.07 9.34
N PRO A 59 18.48 -1.81 8.50
CA PRO A 59 19.08 -2.83 7.63
C PRO A 59 19.73 -3.99 8.42
N GLU A 60 20.09 -3.76 9.67
CA GLU A 60 20.60 -4.78 10.59
C GLU A 60 19.52 -5.77 11.06
N VAL A 61 18.24 -5.40 10.97
CA VAL A 61 17.09 -6.26 11.28
C VAL A 61 16.50 -6.84 9.99
N PHE A 62 16.26 -6.02 8.97
CA PHE A 62 15.61 -6.45 7.74
C PHE A 62 16.62 -6.72 6.64
N ARG A 63 16.99 -8.00 6.52
CA ARG A 63 18.09 -8.47 5.66
C ARG A 63 17.72 -8.60 4.18
N ALA A 64 16.43 -8.59 3.86
CA ALA A 64 15.89 -8.62 2.50
C ALA A 64 14.46 -8.07 2.49
N VAL A 65 14.01 -7.53 1.34
CA VAL A 65 12.70 -6.87 1.23
C VAL A 65 11.98 -7.20 -0.08
N ALA A 66 10.70 -7.56 -0.02
CA ALA A 66 9.83 -7.64 -1.19
C ALA A 66 8.74 -6.57 -1.16
N MET A 67 8.53 -5.94 -2.31
CA MET A 67 7.59 -4.85 -2.52
C MET A 67 6.56 -5.27 -3.56
N LEU A 68 5.31 -5.30 -3.14
CA LEU A 68 4.18 -5.74 -3.93
C LEU A 68 3.29 -4.52 -4.26
N SER A 69 2.91 -4.38 -5.53
CA SER A 69 2.11 -3.26 -6.10
C SER A 69 2.80 -1.89 -6.15
N VAL A 70 3.25 -1.38 -5.01
CA VAL A 70 3.85 -0.03 -4.92
C VAL A 70 5.37 -0.12 -5.05
N PRO A 71 5.99 0.49 -6.07
CA PRO A 71 7.45 0.50 -6.25
C PRO A 71 8.17 1.28 -5.15
N TYR A 72 9.45 0.95 -4.91
CA TYR A 72 10.30 1.82 -4.11
C TYR A 72 10.61 3.13 -4.83
N ALA A 73 10.16 4.24 -4.24
CA ALA A 73 10.68 5.56 -4.54
C ALA A 73 11.47 6.05 -3.31
N PRO A 74 12.75 6.42 -3.46
CA PRO A 74 13.53 6.97 -2.37
C PRO A 74 12.85 8.20 -1.73
N PRO A 75 13.02 8.42 -0.42
CA PRO A 75 12.56 9.65 0.21
C PRO A 75 13.11 10.90 -0.49
N GLY A 76 12.33 11.98 -0.47
CA GLY A 76 12.71 13.27 -1.05
C GLY A 76 11.72 13.77 -2.09
N GLY A 77 12.21 14.62 -2.99
CA GLY A 77 11.35 15.31 -3.96
C GLY A 77 10.48 16.40 -3.32
N PRO A 78 9.49 16.93 -4.08
CA PRO A 78 8.52 17.89 -3.56
C PRO A 78 7.67 17.28 -2.44
N ARG A 79 7.13 18.16 -1.59
CA ARG A 79 6.24 17.76 -0.50
C ARG A 79 5.01 17.01 -1.05
N PRO A 80 4.65 15.81 -0.54
CA PRO A 80 3.63 14.97 -1.16
C PRO A 80 2.27 15.65 -1.38
N THR A 81 1.73 16.34 -0.37
CA THR A 81 0.42 17.02 -0.53
C THR A 81 0.43 18.13 -1.58
N GLU A 82 1.56 18.79 -1.81
CA GLU A 82 1.70 19.80 -2.87
C GLU A 82 1.66 19.18 -4.26
N VAL A 83 2.14 17.94 -4.40
CA VAL A 83 2.05 17.16 -5.64
C VAL A 83 0.61 16.72 -5.85
N PHE A 84 0.00 16.05 -4.86
CA PHE A 84 -1.35 15.50 -4.97
C PHE A 84 -2.42 16.57 -5.18
N ALA A 85 -2.25 17.77 -4.63
CA ALA A 85 -3.14 18.90 -4.87
C ALA A 85 -3.12 19.43 -6.32
N ARG A 86 -2.10 19.06 -7.11
CA ARG A 86 -1.98 19.45 -8.52
C ARG A 86 -2.44 18.37 -9.50
N ILE A 87 -2.71 17.16 -9.02
CA ILE A 87 -3.20 16.04 -9.84
C ILE A 87 -4.72 16.10 -9.90
N GLY A 88 -5.31 15.84 -11.08
CA GLY A 88 -6.76 15.67 -11.27
C GLY A 88 -7.49 16.83 -11.91
N GLY A 89 -6.85 18.00 -12.04
CA GLY A 89 -7.45 19.17 -12.70
C GLY A 89 -8.68 19.68 -11.96
N GLU A 90 -9.88 19.42 -12.50
CA GLU A 90 -11.16 19.78 -11.86
C GLU A 90 -11.61 18.75 -10.81
N ASP A 91 -11.13 17.51 -10.92
CA ASP A 91 -11.37 16.45 -9.96
C ASP A 91 -10.27 16.42 -8.88
N GLU A 92 -10.61 15.93 -7.69
CA GLU A 92 -9.69 15.79 -6.57
C GLU A 92 -9.10 14.38 -6.53
N PHE A 93 -7.77 14.26 -6.48
CA PHE A 93 -7.12 12.96 -6.28
C PHE A 93 -7.47 12.35 -4.91
N TYR A 94 -7.72 11.04 -4.86
CA TYR A 94 -8.22 10.37 -3.64
C TYR A 94 -7.30 10.54 -2.42
N VAL A 95 -5.97 10.62 -2.61
CA VAL A 95 -5.04 10.87 -1.49
C VAL A 95 -5.28 12.25 -0.87
N SER A 96 -5.61 13.26 -1.67
CA SER A 96 -6.02 14.60 -1.20
C SER A 96 -7.36 14.52 -0.47
N TYR A 97 -8.32 13.77 -1.02
CA TYR A 97 -9.62 13.51 -0.40
C TYR A 97 -9.50 12.89 1.00
N PHE A 98 -8.55 11.98 1.20
CA PHE A 98 -8.27 11.31 2.48
C PHE A 98 -7.57 12.19 3.52
N GLN A 99 -6.99 13.34 3.14
CA GLN A 99 -6.25 14.20 4.06
C GLN A 99 -7.14 14.81 5.14
N GLN A 100 -8.39 15.18 4.81
CA GLN A 100 -9.29 15.82 5.77
C GLN A 100 -9.85 14.81 6.77
N PRO A 101 -9.58 14.95 8.09
CA PRO A 101 -10.14 14.06 9.11
C PRO A 101 -11.67 14.08 9.10
N GLY A 102 -12.27 12.89 9.14
CA GLY A 102 -13.73 12.72 9.16
C GLY A 102 -14.40 12.79 7.78
N ARG A 103 -13.71 13.25 6.72
CA ARG A 103 -14.32 13.38 5.39
C ARG A 103 -14.56 12.03 4.74
N ALA A 104 -13.49 11.24 4.59
CA ALA A 104 -13.58 9.90 4.03
C ALA A 104 -14.35 8.96 4.96
N GLU A 105 -14.17 9.10 6.28
CA GLU A 105 -14.96 8.34 7.25
C GLU A 105 -16.47 8.60 7.09
N ALA A 106 -16.91 9.87 6.99
CA ALA A 106 -18.33 10.18 6.80
C ALA A 106 -18.91 9.60 5.50
N GLU A 107 -18.08 9.39 4.47
CA GLU A 107 -18.49 8.65 3.28
C GLU A 107 -18.58 7.15 3.53
N ILE A 108 -17.60 6.55 4.22
CA ILE A 108 -17.43 5.10 4.32
C ILE A 108 -18.35 4.48 5.37
N GLU A 109 -18.37 5.06 6.58
CA GLU A 109 -19.03 4.52 7.78
C GLU A 109 -20.53 4.18 7.61
N PRO A 110 -21.35 4.92 6.84
CA PRO A 110 -22.77 4.57 6.67
C PRO A 110 -23.00 3.21 5.98
N ASP A 111 -22.02 2.71 5.23
CA ASP A 111 -22.06 1.43 4.53
C ASP A 111 -20.63 0.99 4.23
N VAL A 112 -19.98 0.44 5.26
CA VAL A 112 -18.58 -0.03 5.21
C VAL A 112 -18.46 -1.21 4.26
N ARG A 113 -19.31 -2.23 4.41
CA ARG A 113 -19.31 -3.42 3.55
C ARG A 113 -19.45 -3.06 2.07
N GLY A 114 -20.41 -2.21 1.71
CA GLY A 114 -20.62 -1.79 0.32
C GLY A 114 -19.49 -0.92 -0.22
N TRP A 115 -18.88 -0.07 0.62
CA TRP A 115 -17.71 0.70 0.20
C TRP A 115 -16.50 -0.21 -0.09
N LEU A 116 -16.25 -1.19 0.80
CA LEU A 116 -15.18 -2.17 0.63
C LEU A 116 -15.41 -3.04 -0.61
N ALA A 117 -16.62 -3.56 -0.80
CA ALA A 117 -16.98 -4.29 -2.02
C ALA A 117 -16.68 -3.46 -3.28
N GLY A 118 -17.09 -2.19 -3.28
CA GLY A 118 -16.88 -1.28 -4.39
C GLY A 118 -15.41 -0.97 -4.67
N VAL A 119 -14.59 -0.67 -3.65
CA VAL A 119 -13.17 -0.37 -3.87
C VAL A 119 -12.38 -1.63 -4.25
N TYR A 120 -12.69 -2.79 -3.66
CA TYR A 120 -12.08 -4.06 -4.04
C TYR A 120 -12.38 -4.37 -5.51
N ALA A 121 -13.63 -4.20 -5.93
CA ALA A 121 -14.01 -4.39 -7.32
C ALA A 121 -13.40 -3.32 -8.26
N ALA A 122 -13.36 -2.06 -7.85
CA ALA A 122 -12.83 -0.95 -8.66
C ALA A 122 -11.35 -1.13 -9.02
N LEU A 123 -10.59 -1.82 -8.17
CA LEU A 123 -9.14 -1.97 -8.32
C LEU A 123 -8.70 -3.39 -8.74
N SER A 124 -9.64 -4.33 -8.89
CA SER A 124 -9.36 -5.68 -9.40
C SER A 124 -9.41 -5.73 -10.93
N ALA A 125 -8.51 -6.47 -11.57
CA ALA A 125 -8.42 -6.51 -13.03
C ALA A 125 -9.71 -6.93 -13.75
N ASP A 126 -10.46 -7.87 -13.17
CA ASP A 126 -11.64 -8.48 -13.80
C ASP A 126 -12.94 -7.68 -13.62
N THR A 127 -12.94 -6.70 -12.71
CA THR A 127 -14.11 -5.88 -12.36
C THR A 127 -13.87 -4.37 -12.41
N MET A 128 -12.62 -3.91 -12.55
CA MET A 128 -12.31 -2.48 -12.62
C MET A 128 -13.07 -1.78 -13.76
N PRO A 129 -13.34 -0.47 -13.63
CA PRO A 129 -14.04 0.28 -14.66
C PRO A 129 -13.37 0.14 -16.04
N ALA A 130 -14.19 -0.02 -17.08
CA ALA A 130 -13.70 -0.15 -18.45
C ALA A 130 -12.91 1.10 -18.87
N ALA A 131 -12.00 0.93 -19.84
CA ALA A 131 -11.26 2.05 -20.40
C ALA A 131 -12.20 3.18 -20.87
N GLY A 132 -11.94 4.40 -20.42
CA GLY A 132 -12.76 5.58 -20.72
C GLY A 132 -13.92 5.83 -19.74
N ALA A 133 -14.20 4.93 -18.80
CA ALA A 133 -15.04 5.23 -17.65
C ALA A 133 -14.35 6.23 -16.69
N PRO A 134 -15.10 6.96 -15.85
CA PRO A 134 -14.52 7.82 -14.83
C PRO A 134 -13.55 7.06 -13.93
N ASP A 135 -12.34 7.59 -13.75
CA ASP A 135 -11.29 6.93 -12.97
C ASP A 135 -11.67 6.93 -11.47
N PRO A 136 -11.71 5.75 -10.81
CA PRO A 136 -12.14 5.62 -9.41
C PRO A 136 -11.17 6.24 -8.40
N HIS A 137 -9.98 6.65 -8.81
CA HIS A 137 -9.00 7.32 -7.95
C HIS A 137 -9.18 8.85 -7.88
N PHE A 138 -10.17 9.38 -8.57
CA PHE A 138 -10.49 10.80 -8.60
C PHE A 138 -11.92 11.02 -8.13
N VAL A 139 -12.12 12.06 -7.32
CA VAL A 139 -13.40 12.45 -6.77
C VAL A 139 -13.87 13.71 -7.46
N SER A 140 -15.03 13.66 -8.09
CA SER A 140 -15.60 14.87 -8.68
C SER A 140 -15.96 15.90 -7.64
N ARG A 141 -15.89 17.18 -8.01
CA ARG A 141 -16.20 18.30 -7.12
C ARG A 141 -17.59 18.13 -6.49
N GLY A 142 -17.63 18.00 -5.16
CA GLY A 142 -18.87 17.80 -4.40
C GLY A 142 -19.45 16.38 -4.45
N GLY A 143 -18.79 15.46 -5.14
CA GLY A 143 -19.11 14.03 -5.15
C GLY A 143 -18.36 13.24 -4.08
N ARG A 144 -18.55 11.92 -4.12
CA ARG A 144 -17.90 10.92 -3.25
C ARG A 144 -17.02 10.01 -4.08
N MET A 145 -16.02 9.39 -3.44
CA MET A 145 -15.15 8.43 -4.12
C MET A 145 -15.95 7.21 -4.61
N ARG A 146 -16.86 6.69 -3.78
CA ARG A 146 -17.71 5.55 -4.11
C ARG A 146 -18.63 5.76 -5.32
N ASP A 147 -18.87 7.00 -5.75
CA ASP A 147 -19.75 7.29 -6.89
C ASP A 147 -19.16 6.78 -8.22
N ARG A 148 -17.86 6.41 -8.24
CA ARG A 148 -17.16 5.84 -9.41
C ARG A 148 -16.84 4.35 -9.28
N PHE A 149 -17.27 3.70 -8.21
CA PHE A 149 -17.06 2.26 -8.04
C PHE A 149 -18.03 1.47 -8.92
N PRO A 150 -17.61 0.32 -9.47
CA PRO A 150 -18.53 -0.59 -10.15
C PRO A 150 -19.54 -1.12 -9.13
N ALA A 151 -20.80 -1.24 -9.56
CA ALA A 151 -21.89 -1.78 -8.74
C ALA A 151 -22.12 -3.27 -9.00
N ASP A 152 -22.69 -3.97 -8.01
CA ASP A 152 -23.29 -5.31 -8.12
C ASP A 152 -22.36 -6.42 -8.63
N ARG A 153 -21.05 -6.31 -8.42
CA ARG A 153 -20.09 -7.33 -8.82
C ARG A 153 -18.86 -7.38 -7.90
N LEU A 154 -18.69 -8.49 -7.20
CA LEU A 154 -17.42 -8.80 -6.51
C LEU A 154 -16.39 -9.34 -7.50
N PRO A 155 -15.09 -9.06 -7.30
CA PRO A 155 -14.03 -9.65 -8.10
C PRO A 155 -13.92 -11.16 -7.83
N SER A 156 -13.41 -11.91 -8.80
CA SER A 156 -13.38 -13.38 -8.74
C SER A 156 -12.57 -13.97 -7.58
N TRP A 157 -11.65 -13.21 -7.00
CA TRP A 157 -10.86 -13.61 -5.85
C TRP A 157 -11.55 -13.37 -4.50
N LEU A 158 -12.66 -12.61 -4.47
CA LEU A 158 -13.32 -12.20 -3.24
C LEU A 158 -14.71 -12.84 -3.12
N THR A 159 -14.85 -13.77 -2.19
CA THR A 159 -16.13 -14.33 -1.80
C THR A 159 -16.90 -13.41 -0.85
N GLU A 160 -18.21 -13.63 -0.71
CA GLU A 160 -19.05 -12.91 0.27
C GLU A 160 -18.57 -13.13 1.71
N GLU A 161 -18.11 -14.34 2.03
CA GLU A 161 -17.58 -14.70 3.36
C GLU A 161 -16.26 -13.99 3.65
N GLU A 162 -15.36 -13.88 2.66
CA GLU A 162 -14.13 -13.09 2.80
C GLU A 162 -14.44 -11.60 2.95
N LEU A 163 -15.41 -11.08 2.18
CA LEU A 163 -15.88 -9.71 2.35
C LEU A 163 -16.48 -9.50 3.75
N ASP A 164 -17.19 -10.48 4.33
CA ASP A 164 -17.68 -10.43 5.72
C ASP A 164 -16.53 -10.30 6.72
N VAL A 165 -15.40 -10.97 6.48
CA VAL A 165 -14.20 -10.81 7.31
C VAL A 165 -13.69 -9.38 7.22
N TYR A 166 -13.47 -8.84 6.02
CA TYR A 166 -12.97 -7.48 5.86
C TYR A 166 -13.92 -6.43 6.47
N ALA A 167 -15.21 -6.51 6.14
CA ALA A 167 -16.22 -5.61 6.64
C ALA A 167 -16.32 -5.68 8.17
N GLY A 168 -16.38 -6.88 8.74
CA GLY A 168 -16.47 -7.05 10.20
C GLY A 168 -15.26 -6.49 10.96
N GLU A 169 -14.06 -6.52 10.37
CA GLU A 169 -12.90 -5.87 10.96
C GLU A 169 -13.03 -4.34 10.94
N PHE A 170 -13.38 -3.75 9.79
CA PHE A 170 -13.51 -2.30 9.66
C PHE A 170 -14.71 -1.70 10.39
N GLU A 171 -15.83 -2.40 10.47
CA GLU A 171 -16.99 -2.02 11.29
C GLU A 171 -16.63 -1.99 12.79
N ARG A 172 -15.66 -2.81 13.21
CA ARG A 172 -15.14 -2.79 14.59
C ARG A 172 -14.05 -1.74 14.81
N THR A 173 -13.25 -1.42 13.79
CA THR A 173 -12.10 -0.51 13.93
C THR A 173 -12.42 0.93 13.59
N GLY A 174 -13.44 1.17 12.77
CA GLY A 174 -13.56 2.37 11.95
C GLY A 174 -12.41 2.50 10.96
N LEU A 175 -12.49 3.51 10.08
CA LEU A 175 -11.48 3.73 9.03
C LEU A 175 -10.38 4.73 9.40
N THR A 176 -10.53 5.48 10.51
CA THR A 176 -9.58 6.56 10.86
C THR A 176 -8.13 6.07 11.00
N GLY A 177 -7.90 4.89 11.60
CA GLY A 177 -6.56 4.34 11.73
C GLY A 177 -5.92 4.03 10.37
N ALA A 178 -6.68 3.42 9.46
CA ALA A 178 -6.26 3.16 8.09
C ALA A 178 -5.97 4.46 7.33
N LEU A 179 -6.87 5.43 7.41
CA LEU A 179 -6.76 6.74 6.72
C LEU A 179 -5.61 7.59 7.28
N ASN A 180 -5.27 7.46 8.56
CA ASN A 180 -4.16 8.19 9.17
C ASN A 180 -2.80 7.83 8.53
N ARG A 181 -2.67 6.67 7.86
CA ARG A 181 -1.49 6.34 7.05
C ARG A 181 -1.27 7.37 5.92
N TYR A 182 -2.34 7.76 5.22
CA TYR A 182 -2.30 8.81 4.18
C TYR A 182 -2.04 10.20 4.77
N ARG A 183 -2.59 10.49 5.95
CA ARG A 183 -2.49 11.80 6.60
C ARG A 183 -1.10 12.11 7.19
N ASN A 184 -0.20 11.13 7.14
CA ASN A 184 1.18 11.27 7.61
C ASN A 184 2.20 11.43 6.47
N MET A 185 1.81 11.39 5.19
CA MET A 185 2.78 11.41 4.08
C MET A 185 3.74 12.62 4.11
N ASP A 186 3.25 13.81 4.43
CA ASP A 186 4.10 15.00 4.60
C ASP A 186 5.03 14.90 5.81
N ARG A 187 4.58 14.23 6.87
CA ARG A 187 5.37 14.02 8.08
C ARG A 187 6.46 12.98 7.83
N ASP A 188 6.14 11.91 7.11
CA ASP A 188 7.13 10.92 6.67
C ASP A 188 8.18 11.54 5.77
N TRP A 189 7.76 12.39 4.83
CA TRP A 189 8.67 13.16 3.97
C TRP A 189 9.65 13.99 4.82
N ALA A 190 9.16 14.65 5.88
CA ALA A 190 10.02 15.40 6.79
C ALA A 190 10.93 14.48 7.63
N ASP A 191 10.38 13.43 8.23
CA ASP A 191 11.08 12.49 9.11
C ASP A 191 12.21 11.75 8.36
N LEU A 192 12.04 11.49 7.06
CA LEU A 192 13.00 10.77 6.22
C LEU A 192 14.01 11.69 5.50
N THR A 193 14.12 12.95 5.89
CA THR A 193 15.05 13.93 5.27
C THR A 193 16.50 13.43 5.25
N ALA A 194 16.96 12.77 6.31
CA ALA A 194 18.31 12.22 6.40
C ALA A 194 18.58 11.09 5.39
N HIS A 195 17.54 10.51 4.80
CA HIS A 195 17.59 9.41 3.83
C HIS A 195 17.14 9.84 2.43
N HIS A 196 17.15 11.14 2.13
CA HIS A 196 16.79 11.63 0.79
C HIS A 196 17.65 11.00 -0.31
N GLY A 197 17.00 10.43 -1.32
CA GLY A 197 17.66 9.75 -2.44
C GLY A 197 18.38 8.45 -2.08
N ALA A 198 18.24 7.95 -0.84
CA ALA A 198 18.95 6.75 -0.40
C ALA A 198 18.48 5.50 -1.15
N ALA A 199 19.42 4.64 -1.51
CA ALA A 199 19.14 3.34 -2.10
C ALA A 199 18.94 2.27 -1.00
N ILE A 200 18.13 1.25 -1.28
CA ILE A 200 18.06 0.03 -0.46
C ILE A 200 19.00 -1.00 -1.09
N THR A 201 20.00 -1.44 -0.33
CA THR A 201 21.10 -2.27 -0.85
C THR A 201 20.91 -3.76 -0.59
N GLN A 202 20.01 -4.13 0.32
CA GLN A 202 19.65 -5.51 0.59
C GLN A 202 19.08 -6.21 -0.65
N PRO A 203 19.17 -7.54 -0.73
CA PRO A 203 18.42 -8.32 -1.72
C PRO A 203 16.96 -7.92 -1.71
N SER A 204 16.44 -7.51 -2.87
CA SER A 204 15.06 -7.06 -3.00
C SER A 204 14.31 -7.76 -4.12
N LEU A 205 12.99 -7.78 -4.01
CA LEU A 205 12.07 -8.26 -5.05
C LEU A 205 10.97 -7.22 -5.26
N PHE A 206 10.58 -7.00 -6.51
CA PHE A 206 9.38 -6.24 -6.84
C PHE A 206 8.42 -7.09 -7.68
N ALA A 207 7.12 -7.05 -7.35
CA ALA A 207 6.06 -7.56 -8.20
C ALA A 207 4.88 -6.58 -8.24
N GLY A 208 4.39 -6.25 -9.44
CA GLY A 208 3.26 -5.35 -9.64
C GLY A 208 2.24 -5.91 -10.63
N GLY A 209 0.98 -5.49 -10.51
CA GLY A 209 -0.04 -5.81 -11.49
C GLY A 209 0.08 -4.91 -12.71
N ALA A 210 0.03 -5.47 -13.93
CA ALA A 210 0.09 -4.67 -15.16
C ALA A 210 -1.10 -3.69 -15.29
N GLN A 211 -2.21 -3.95 -14.61
CA GLN A 211 -3.40 -3.09 -14.55
C GLN A 211 -3.51 -2.31 -13.23
N ASP A 212 -2.58 -2.49 -12.29
CA ASP A 212 -2.54 -1.73 -11.05
C ASP A 212 -2.15 -0.27 -11.32
N ALA A 213 -2.93 0.68 -10.81
CA ALA A 213 -2.61 2.10 -10.91
C ALA A 213 -1.35 2.45 -10.10
N SER A 214 -1.16 1.83 -8.94
CA SER A 214 0.01 2.06 -8.07
C SER A 214 1.33 1.67 -8.76
N THR A 215 1.31 0.60 -9.54
CA THR A 215 2.45 0.20 -10.38
C THR A 215 2.63 1.15 -11.57
N ARG A 216 1.54 1.45 -12.30
CA ARG A 216 1.60 2.23 -13.55
C ARG A 216 1.97 3.69 -13.36
N TRP A 217 1.42 4.36 -12.36
CA TRP A 217 1.75 5.77 -12.08
C TRP A 217 3.19 5.97 -11.62
N MET A 218 3.82 4.92 -11.11
CA MET A 218 5.20 4.94 -10.60
C MET A 218 6.16 4.19 -11.52
N SER A 219 5.87 4.12 -12.83
CA SER A 219 6.75 3.44 -13.81
C SER A 219 8.16 4.02 -13.82
N GLU A 220 8.31 5.34 -13.66
CA GLU A 220 9.62 6.00 -13.56
C GLU A 220 10.42 5.52 -12.33
N ALA A 221 9.75 5.19 -11.22
CA ALA A 221 10.42 4.63 -10.04
C ALA A 221 10.93 3.20 -10.32
N ILE A 222 10.17 2.40 -11.07
CA ILE A 222 10.57 1.06 -11.51
C ILE A 222 11.77 1.15 -12.46
N GLU A 223 11.75 2.09 -13.41
CA GLU A 223 12.88 2.34 -14.32
C GLU A 223 14.15 2.77 -13.56
N ALA A 224 14.00 3.43 -12.40
CA ALA A 224 15.11 3.86 -11.55
C ALA A 224 15.67 2.75 -10.63
N PHE A 225 15.05 1.56 -10.57
CA PHE A 225 15.51 0.46 -9.73
C PHE A 225 16.99 0.06 -9.86
N PRO A 226 17.63 0.11 -11.04
CA PRO A 226 19.07 -0.15 -11.13
C PRO A 226 19.93 0.77 -10.25
N HIS A 227 19.38 1.91 -9.79
CA HIS A 227 20.07 2.88 -8.94
C HIS A 227 19.48 2.92 -7.53
N THR A 228 18.16 2.79 -7.39
CA THR A 228 17.48 2.88 -6.09
C THR A 228 17.41 1.55 -5.34
N LEU A 229 17.49 0.43 -6.06
CA LEU A 229 17.52 -0.95 -5.55
C LEU A 229 18.69 -1.74 -6.18
N PRO A 230 19.96 -1.39 -5.90
CA PRO A 230 21.12 -2.10 -6.46
C PRO A 230 21.18 -3.58 -6.08
N GLY A 231 20.43 -4.02 -5.06
CA GLY A 231 20.26 -5.42 -4.67
C GLY A 231 19.05 -6.12 -5.30
N LEU A 232 18.37 -5.53 -6.29
CA LEU A 232 17.16 -6.10 -6.87
C LEU A 232 17.44 -7.41 -7.60
N VAL A 233 16.80 -8.48 -7.13
CA VAL A 233 16.89 -9.83 -7.69
C VAL A 233 15.92 -9.99 -8.86
N GLY A 234 14.73 -9.39 -8.77
CA GLY A 234 13.70 -9.50 -9.79
C GLY A 234 12.68 -8.36 -9.74
N SER A 235 12.19 -7.97 -10.91
CA SER A 235 11.08 -7.03 -11.12
C SER A 235 10.07 -7.70 -12.03
N HIS A 236 8.86 -7.95 -11.53
CA HIS A 236 7.86 -8.76 -12.22
C HIS A 236 6.57 -7.97 -12.43
N LEU A 237 6.08 -7.92 -13.66
CA LEU A 237 4.76 -7.37 -13.98
C LEU A 237 3.82 -8.51 -14.35
N LEU A 238 2.70 -8.61 -13.63
CA LEU A 238 1.73 -9.68 -13.80
C LEU A 238 0.62 -9.24 -14.75
N GLU A 239 0.56 -9.88 -15.92
CA GLU A 239 -0.42 -9.57 -16.94
C GLU A 239 -1.86 -9.88 -16.49
N GLY A 240 -2.77 -8.96 -16.82
CA GLY A 240 -4.18 -9.03 -16.42
C GLY A 240 -4.41 -9.01 -14.91
N CYS A 241 -3.45 -8.54 -14.10
CA CYS A 241 -3.56 -8.43 -12.65
C CYS A 241 -3.73 -6.96 -12.24
N GLY A 242 -4.68 -6.72 -11.35
CA GLY A 242 -5.00 -5.43 -10.74
C GLY A 242 -4.19 -5.21 -9.47
N HIS A 243 -4.81 -4.52 -8.51
CA HIS A 243 -4.15 -4.04 -7.30
C HIS A 243 -3.96 -5.11 -6.22
N TRP A 244 -4.85 -6.10 -6.11
CA TRP A 244 -4.85 -7.06 -5.01
C TRP A 244 -3.98 -8.28 -5.33
N ILE A 245 -2.73 -8.04 -5.72
CA ILE A 245 -1.93 -9.00 -6.52
C ILE A 245 -1.78 -10.38 -5.87
N GLN A 246 -1.65 -10.44 -4.54
CA GLN A 246 -1.51 -11.69 -3.80
C GLN A 246 -2.82 -12.48 -3.66
N GLN A 247 -3.96 -11.86 -3.98
CA GLN A 247 -5.28 -12.49 -4.04
C GLN A 247 -5.73 -12.73 -5.48
N GLU A 248 -5.38 -11.83 -6.41
CA GLU A 248 -5.68 -11.97 -7.84
C GLU A 248 -4.77 -12.98 -8.55
N ARG A 249 -3.54 -13.16 -8.06
CA ARG A 249 -2.51 -14.07 -8.61
C ARG A 249 -1.78 -14.84 -7.49
N PRO A 250 -2.50 -15.56 -6.61
CA PRO A 250 -1.92 -16.12 -5.40
C PRO A 250 -0.84 -17.17 -5.71
N GLU A 251 -1.05 -18.06 -6.68
CA GLU A 251 -0.06 -19.08 -7.03
C GLU A 251 1.22 -18.48 -7.60
N GLU A 252 1.09 -17.45 -8.44
CA GLU A 252 2.23 -16.80 -9.08
C GLU A 252 3.04 -15.98 -8.06
N ILE A 253 2.36 -15.21 -7.19
CA ILE A 253 3.02 -14.48 -6.10
C ILE A 253 3.70 -15.46 -5.12
N ASN A 254 3.04 -16.55 -4.74
CA ASN A 254 3.63 -17.57 -3.89
C ASN A 254 4.92 -18.11 -4.49
N ARG A 255 4.90 -18.50 -5.77
CA ARG A 255 6.09 -18.99 -6.47
C ARG A 255 7.22 -17.95 -6.50
N LEU A 256 6.92 -16.70 -6.89
CA LEU A 256 7.91 -15.63 -6.95
C LEU A 256 8.57 -15.40 -5.58
N LEU A 257 7.77 -15.36 -4.52
CA LEU A 257 8.27 -15.17 -3.16
C LEU A 257 9.10 -16.37 -2.69
N THR A 258 8.62 -17.60 -2.88
CA THR A 258 9.35 -18.79 -2.40
C THR A 258 10.65 -19.03 -3.17
N ASP A 259 10.65 -18.81 -4.48
CA ASP A 259 11.85 -18.96 -5.31
C ASP A 259 12.90 -17.91 -4.92
N TRP A 260 12.46 -16.66 -4.69
CA TRP A 260 13.33 -15.60 -4.21
C TRP A 260 13.89 -15.90 -2.81
N LEU A 261 13.03 -16.30 -1.86
CA LEU A 261 13.43 -16.65 -0.49
C LEU A 261 14.44 -17.80 -0.46
N ALA A 262 14.25 -18.82 -1.30
CA ALA A 262 15.18 -19.95 -1.42
C ALA A 262 16.55 -19.55 -1.99
N GLY A 263 16.61 -18.47 -2.77
CA GLY A 263 17.84 -17.92 -3.34
C GLY A 263 18.56 -16.92 -2.44
N LEU A 264 17.98 -16.52 -1.30
CA LEU A 264 18.63 -15.55 -0.40
C LEU A 264 19.87 -16.15 0.29
N PRO A 265 20.92 -15.35 0.54
CA PRO A 265 22.02 -15.76 1.40
C PRO A 265 21.50 -16.19 2.77
N SER A 266 22.16 -17.17 3.41
CA SER A 266 21.85 -17.54 4.79
C SER A 266 22.09 -16.35 5.75
N ALA A 267 21.27 -16.26 6.80
CA ALA A 267 21.37 -15.24 7.84
C ALA A 267 22.62 -15.43 8.71
#